data_AF-A0A2E6QF16-F1
#
_entry.id   AF-A0A2E6QF16-F1
#
_cell.length_a   1.000
_cell.length_b   1.000
_cell.length_c   1.000
_cell.angle_alpha   90.00
_cell.angle_beta   90.00
_cell.angle_gamma   90.00
#
_symmetry.space_group_name_H-M   'P 1'
#
loop_
_entity.id
_entity.type
_entity.pdbx_description
1 polymer ?
#
loop_
_entity_poly.entity_id
_entity_poly.type
_entity_poly.pdbx_seq_one_letter_code
_entity_poly.pdbx_strand_id
1 'polypeptide(L)'
;MTDRRLLKLLFWNGSAGIIGAFAFVTLLFFFDIAGLGRLASGSESAWWVAVLLYCGTAVTFGSVAMGVAIMKLGVERDSPDGLWLDD
;
A
#
# COMPACT_ATOMS: atom_id res chain seq x y z
N MET A 1 -9.93 25.39 2.95
CA MET A 1 -10.57 24.45 1.99
C MET A 1 -9.67 23.23 1.75
N THR A 2 -9.23 22.53 2.81
CA THR A 2 -8.01 21.69 2.73
C THR A 2 -8.25 20.19 2.99
N ASP A 3 -9.29 19.80 3.74
CA ASP A 3 -9.45 18.39 4.14
C ASP A 3 -9.78 17.42 3.01
N ARG A 4 -10.62 17.84 2.05
CA ARG A 4 -11.05 16.94 0.96
C ARG A 4 -9.90 16.52 0.04
N ARG A 5 -8.89 17.38 -0.15
CA ARG A 5 -7.73 17.05 -1.01
C ARG A 5 -6.82 16.02 -0.32
N LEU A 6 -6.61 16.16 0.99
CA LEU A 6 -5.83 15.20 1.78
C LEU A 6 -6.49 13.84 1.85
N LEU A 7 -7.80 13.79 2.11
CA LEU A 7 -8.56 12.54 2.12
C LEU A 7 -8.52 11.85 0.74
N LYS A 8 -8.64 12.61 -0.34
CA LYS A 8 -8.57 12.07 -1.71
C LYS A 8 -7.18 11.51 -2.03
N LEU A 9 -6.12 12.21 -1.64
CA LEU A 9 -4.73 11.77 -1.82
C LEU A 9 -4.44 10.49 -1.05
N LEU A 10 -4.87 10.43 0.22
CA LEU A 10 -4.69 9.27 1.07
C LEU A 10 -5.47 8.06 0.54
N PHE A 11 -6.72 8.28 0.12
CA PHE A 11 -7.57 7.24 -0.46
C PHE A 11 -6.97 6.67 -1.74
N TRP A 12 -6.48 7.52 -2.66
CA TRP A 12 -5.91 7.05 -3.92
C TRP A 12 -4.58 6.31 -3.76
N ASN A 13 -3.69 6.79 -2.89
CA ASN A 13 -2.43 6.09 -2.66
C ASN A 13 -2.64 4.82 -1.84
N GLY A 14 -3.53 4.85 -0.86
CA GLY A 14 -3.91 3.67 -0.08
C GLY A 14 -4.51 2.57 -0.95
N SER A 15 -5.42 2.92 -1.87
CA SER A 15 -6.01 1.94 -2.79
C SER A 15 -4.97 1.36 -3.76
N ALA A 16 -4.01 2.16 -4.24
CA ALA A 16 -2.88 1.67 -5.03
C ALA A 16 -2.03 0.64 -4.24
N GLY A 17 -1.77 0.91 -2.95
CA GLY A 17 -1.10 -0.03 -2.05
C GLY A 17 -1.87 -1.34 -1.85
N ILE A 18 -3.20 -1.27 -1.69
CA ILE A 18 -4.06 -2.46 -1.57
C ILE A 18 -4.04 -3.28 -2.86
N ILE A 19 -4.14 -2.65 -4.03
CA ILE A 19 -4.06 -3.36 -5.32
C ILE A 19 -2.71 -4.08 -5.44
N GLY A 20 -1.62 -3.41 -5.04
CA GLY A 20 -0.29 -4.01 -4.98
C GLY A 20 -0.22 -5.23 -4.05
N ALA A 21 -0.84 -5.15 -2.87
CA ALA A 21 -0.91 -6.28 -1.94
C ALA A 21 -1.65 -7.49 -2.53
N PHE A 22 -2.79 -7.25 -3.18
CA PHE A 22 -3.57 -8.32 -3.80
C PHE A 22 -2.78 -9.01 -4.91
N ALA A 23 -2.11 -8.23 -5.77
CA ALA A 23 -1.22 -8.78 -6.79
C ALA A 23 -0.08 -9.60 -6.15
N PHE A 24 0.56 -9.08 -5.09
CA PHE A 24 1.65 -9.74 -4.39
C PHE A 24 1.22 -11.08 -3.76
N VAL A 25 0.10 -11.10 -3.03
CA VAL A 25 -0.41 -12.34 -2.41
C VAL A 25 -0.86 -13.35 -3.47
N THR A 26 -1.48 -12.90 -4.56
CA THR A 26 -1.82 -13.78 -5.70
C THR A 26 -0.58 -14.45 -6.26
N LEU A 27 0.50 -13.68 -6.45
CA LEU A 27 1.78 -14.21 -6.93
C LEU A 27 2.41 -15.18 -5.92
N LEU A 28 2.35 -14.90 -4.62
CA LEU A 28 2.82 -15.82 -3.57
C LEU A 28 2.11 -17.17 -3.65
N PHE A 29 0.79 -17.18 -3.82
CA PHE A 29 0.02 -18.41 -3.98
C PHE A 29 0.31 -19.12 -5.31
N PHE A 30 0.43 -18.36 -6.41
CA PHE A 30 0.66 -18.92 -7.74
C PHE A 30 2.04 -19.59 -7.85
N PHE A 31 3.08 -18.98 -7.28
CA PHE A 31 4.44 -19.53 -7.29
C PHE A 31 4.73 -20.49 -6.14
N ASP A 32 3.75 -20.75 -5.26
CA ASP A 32 3.88 -21.55 -4.03
C ASP A 32 5.16 -21.19 -3.24
N ILE A 33 5.41 -19.89 -3.10
CA ILE A 33 6.64 -19.38 -2.49
C ILE A 33 6.68 -19.87 -1.04
N ALA A 34 7.78 -20.55 -0.67
CA ALA A 34 7.95 -21.22 0.62
C ALA A 34 6.87 -22.27 0.97
N GLY A 35 6.15 -22.80 -0.03
CA GLY A 35 5.07 -23.76 0.18
C GLY A 35 3.80 -23.15 0.78
N LEU A 36 3.64 -21.81 0.75
CA LEU A 36 2.51 -21.12 1.36
C LEU A 36 1.15 -21.59 0.82
N GLY A 37 1.07 -21.85 -0.49
CA GLY A 37 -0.17 -22.31 -1.11
C GLY A 37 -0.50 -23.73 -0.68
N ARG A 38 0.51 -24.60 -0.64
CA ARG A 38 0.35 -25.97 -0.13
C ARG A 38 -0.03 -25.98 1.35
N LEU A 39 0.62 -25.16 2.17
CA LEU A 39 0.33 -24.99 3.60
C LEU A 39 -1.08 -24.44 3.84
N ALA A 40 -1.50 -23.41 3.09
CA ALA A 40 -2.84 -22.87 3.19
C ALA A 40 -3.89 -23.91 2.80
N SER A 41 -3.67 -24.67 1.71
CA SER A 41 -4.60 -25.69 1.23
C SER A 41 -4.72 -26.93 2.13
N GLY A 42 -3.68 -27.23 2.92
CA GLY A 42 -3.69 -28.35 3.86
C GLY A 42 -4.39 -28.04 5.20
N SER A 43 -4.79 -26.80 5.43
CA SER A 43 -5.50 -26.38 6.64
C SER A 43 -7.01 -26.56 6.49
N GLU A 44 -7.69 -27.06 7.53
CA GLU A 44 -9.17 -27.04 7.62
C GLU A 44 -9.75 -25.62 7.46
N SER A 45 -8.95 -24.60 7.75
CA SER A 45 -9.32 -23.18 7.66
C SER A 45 -8.63 -22.44 6.50
N ALA A 46 -8.35 -23.15 5.40
CA ALA A 46 -7.68 -22.59 4.20
C ALA A 46 -8.23 -21.23 3.75
N TRP A 47 -9.57 -21.07 3.78
CA TRP A 47 -10.24 -19.81 3.44
C TRP A 47 -9.85 -18.67 4.37
N TRP A 48 -9.86 -18.90 5.69
CA TRP A 48 -9.50 -17.88 6.67
C TRP A 48 -8.02 -17.50 6.61
N VAL A 49 -7.15 -18.47 6.35
CA VAL A 49 -5.72 -18.21 6.12
C VAL A 49 -5.53 -17.26 4.95
N ALA A 50 -6.19 -17.53 3.82
CA ALA A 50 -6.12 -16.65 2.66
C ALA A 50 -6.65 -15.24 3.00
N VAL A 51 -7.84 -15.14 3.62
CA VAL A 51 -8.43 -13.84 4.00
C VAL A 51 -7.50 -13.04 4.91
N LEU A 52 -6.94 -13.67 5.94
CA LEU A 52 -6.03 -13.00 6.87
C LEU A 52 -4.74 -12.56 6.19
N LEU A 53 -4.21 -13.37 5.26
CA LEU A 53 -3.02 -13.04 4.48
C LEU A 53 -3.28 -11.83 3.57
N TYR A 54 -4.40 -11.82 2.83
CA TYR A 54 -4.80 -10.70 1.98
C TYR A 54 -5.07 -9.44 2.81
N CYS A 55 -5.82 -9.53 3.91
CA CYS A 55 -6.10 -8.37 4.77
C CYS A 55 -4.82 -7.82 5.42
N GLY A 56 -3.97 -8.67 5.99
CA GLY A 56 -2.75 -8.23 6.67
C GLY A 56 -1.76 -7.55 5.72
N THR A 57 -1.57 -8.12 4.52
CA THR A 57 -0.74 -7.50 3.49
C THR A 57 -1.38 -6.23 2.91
N ALA A 58 -2.70 -6.21 2.67
CA ALA A 58 -3.41 -5.02 2.20
C ALA A 58 -3.27 -3.84 3.16
N VAL A 59 -3.39 -4.08 4.48
CA VAL A 59 -3.17 -3.05 5.50
C VAL A 59 -1.71 -2.59 5.51
N THR A 60 -0.76 -3.52 5.40
CA THR A 60 0.68 -3.21 5.40
C THR A 60 1.08 -2.34 4.19
N PHE A 61 0.82 -2.80 2.97
CA PHE A 61 1.14 -2.05 1.75
C PHE A 61 0.33 -0.76 1.62
N GLY A 62 -0.96 -0.78 2.00
CA GLY A 62 -1.81 0.41 2.04
C GLY A 62 -1.25 1.48 2.96
N SER A 63 -0.81 1.10 4.17
CA SER A 63 -0.19 2.01 5.14
C SER A 63 1.11 2.61 4.62
N VAL A 64 1.99 1.81 4.02
CA VAL A 64 3.25 2.31 3.43
C VAL A 64 2.96 3.29 2.29
N ALA A 65 2.05 2.97 1.37
CA ALA A 65 1.70 3.85 0.25
C ALA A 65 1.11 5.18 0.73
N MET A 66 0.26 5.14 1.77
CA MET A 66 -0.26 6.35 2.43
C MET A 66 0.87 7.18 3.06
N GLY A 67 1.80 6.56 3.79
CA GLY A 67 2.93 7.24 4.41
C GLY A 67 3.83 7.93 3.39
N VAL A 68 4.15 7.25 2.28
CA VAL A 68 4.91 7.82 1.15
C VAL A 68 4.18 9.03 0.57
N ALA A 69 2.86 8.95 0.41
CA ALA A 69 2.07 10.06 -0.13
C ALA A 69 2.11 11.30 0.77
N ILE A 70 2.08 11.12 2.10
CA ILE A 70 2.21 12.21 3.06
C ILE A 70 3.61 12.82 3.00
N MET A 71 4.68 12.01 2.92
CA MET A 71 6.04 12.53 2.82
C MET A 71 6.26 13.36 1.55
N LYS A 72 5.65 12.95 0.42
CA LYS A 72 5.72 13.71 -0.84
C LYS A 72 5.06 15.10 -0.73
N LEU A 73 3.98 15.22 0.05
CA LEU A 73 3.36 16.53 0.32
C LEU A 73 4.32 17.50 1.04
N GLY A 74 5.18 16.98 1.92
CA GLY A 74 6.21 17.78 2.59
C GLY A 74 7.27 18.30 1.61
N VAL A 75 7.75 17.44 0.72
CA VAL A 75 8.74 17.80 -0.32
C VAL A 75 8.20 18.86 -1.28
N GLU A 76 6.93 18.75 -1.66
CA GLU A 76 6.28 19.70 -2.57
C GLU A 76 6.03 21.07 -1.92
N ARG A 77 5.88 21.11 -0.59
CA ARG A 77 5.79 22.35 0.19
C ARG A 77 7.14 23.06 0.37
N ASP A 78 8.23 22.31 0.56
CA ASP A 78 9.58 22.86 0.82
C ASP A 78 10.39 23.08 -0.47
N SER A 79 9.80 22.89 -1.65
CA SER A 79 10.45 23.20 -2.92
C SER A 79 10.67 24.73 -3.02
N PRO A 80 11.90 25.24 -3.24
CA PRO A 80 12.20 26.66 -3.19
C PRO A 80 11.65 27.35 -4.44
N ASP A 81 10.42 27.83 -4.35
CA ASP A 81 9.81 28.75 -5.30
C ASP A 81 10.30 30.18 -5.02
N GLY A 82 11.50 30.49 -5.51
CA GLY A 82 11.85 31.87 -5.86
C GLY A 82 12.99 32.59 -5.13
N LEU A 83 13.82 31.93 -4.32
CA LEU A 83 14.83 32.62 -3.49
C LEU A 83 16.28 32.63 -4.03
N TRP A 84 16.45 32.52 -5.35
CA TRP A 84 17.75 32.63 -6.05
C TRP A 84 17.67 33.42 -7.37
N LEU A 85 16.82 34.45 -7.41
CA LEU A 85 16.77 35.48 -8.46
C LEU A 85 16.50 36.84 -7.80
N ASP A 86 17.41 37.29 -6.93
CA ASP A 86 17.57 38.71 -6.61
C ASP A 86 19.05 39.03 -6.84
N ASP A 87 19.32 39.88 -7.83
CA ASP A 87 20.62 40.48 -8.15
C ASP A 87 21.05 41.50 -7.07
#